data_AF-A0A088E501-F1
#
_entry.id   AF-A0A088E501-F1
#
_cell.length_a   1.000
_cell.length_b   1.000
_cell.length_c   1.000
_cell.angle_alpha   90.00
_cell.angle_beta   90.00
_cell.angle_gamma   90.00
#
_symmetry.space_group_name_H-M   'P 1'
#
loop_
_entity.id
_entity.type
_entity.pdbx_description
1 polymer ?
#
loop_
_entity_poly.entity_id
_entity_poly.type
_entity_poly.pdbx_seq_one_letter_code
_entity_poly.pdbx_strand_id
1 'polypeptide(L)'
;MKVAIPVTNGMVDGPGEGLKVRIYEVDKEVKLLEEYDNPALTAMAARGIYMLRSALDKGVTAFIVAEIGPPGVRFLEGKAKIYLAEGKVEGVLNKLIKGELKETHEPTHGEHHSHGHH
;
A
#
# COMPACT_ATOMS: atom_id res chain seq x y z
N MET A 1 7.48 -1.81 -13.91
CA MET A 1 6.86 -0.86 -12.96
C MET A 1 7.41 -1.07 -11.55
N LYS A 2 7.42 -0.05 -10.68
CA LYS A 2 7.83 -0.21 -9.27
C LYS A 2 6.59 -0.26 -8.37
N VAL A 3 6.51 -1.29 -7.54
CA VAL A 3 5.35 -1.60 -6.71
C VAL A 3 5.76 -1.68 -5.24
N ALA A 4 5.08 -0.94 -4.36
CA ALA A 4 5.26 -1.07 -2.92
C ALA A 4 4.16 -1.91 -2.29
N ILE A 5 4.55 -2.73 -1.33
CA ILE A 5 3.65 -3.61 -0.57
C ILE A 5 4.02 -3.49 0.92
N PRO A 6 3.11 -3.02 1.80
CA PRO A 6 3.25 -3.20 3.24
C PRO A 6 3.04 -4.68 3.59
N VAL A 7 3.94 -5.24 4.40
CA VAL A 7 4.02 -6.68 4.66
C VAL A 7 4.20 -6.98 6.13
N THR A 8 3.44 -7.95 6.61
CA THR A 8 3.61 -8.59 7.93
C THR A 8 3.70 -10.09 7.73
N ASN A 9 4.80 -10.70 8.19
CA ASN A 9 5.02 -12.16 8.09
C ASN A 9 4.82 -12.75 6.67
N GLY A 10 5.18 -12.00 5.64
CA GLY A 10 5.03 -12.42 4.23
C GLY A 10 3.62 -12.25 3.64
N MET A 11 2.70 -11.66 4.40
CA MET A 11 1.33 -11.35 3.98
C MET A 11 1.19 -9.87 3.64
N VAL A 12 0.38 -9.53 2.64
CA VAL A 12 0.00 -8.14 2.36
C VAL A 12 -0.81 -7.59 3.53
N ASP A 13 -0.53 -6.35 3.92
CA ASP A 13 -1.14 -5.70 5.09
C ASP A 13 -1.65 -4.29 4.75
N GLY A 14 -2.16 -3.56 5.74
CA GLY A 14 -2.52 -2.15 5.64
C GLY A 14 -1.29 -1.24 5.66
N PRO A 15 -1.31 -0.10 4.95
CA PRO A 15 -0.17 0.83 4.89
C PRO A 15 0.17 1.43 6.27
N GLY A 16 -0.79 1.49 7.19
CA GLY A 16 -0.59 2.01 8.54
C GLY A 16 -0.09 0.98 9.57
N GLU A 17 -0.09 -0.31 9.23
CA GLU A 17 0.06 -1.41 10.20
C GLU A 17 1.14 -2.43 9.81
N GLY A 18 1.40 -2.61 8.51
CA GLY A 18 2.40 -3.56 8.04
C GLY A 18 3.77 -3.32 8.66
N LEU A 19 4.48 -4.40 9.05
CA LEU A 19 5.76 -4.30 9.74
C LEU A 19 6.89 -3.76 8.84
N LYS A 20 6.90 -4.19 7.58
CA LYS A 20 7.89 -3.80 6.58
C LYS A 20 7.21 -3.21 5.35
N VAL A 21 7.95 -2.41 4.60
CA VAL A 21 7.62 -2.05 3.22
C VAL A 21 8.57 -2.78 2.30
N ARG A 22 8.02 -3.51 1.32
CA ARG A 22 8.78 -4.14 0.25
C ARG A 22 8.51 -3.45 -1.07
N ILE A 23 9.57 -3.08 -1.78
CA ILE A 23 9.49 -2.50 -3.12
C ILE A 23 9.96 -3.54 -4.12
N TYR A 24 9.10 -3.84 -5.08
CA TYR A 24 9.36 -4.77 -6.17
C TYR A 24 9.45 -4.02 -7.50
N GLU A 25 10.34 -4.49 -8.36
CA GLU A 25 10.27 -4.25 -9.80
C GLU A 25 9.45 -5.37 -10.43
N VAL A 26 8.41 -4.99 -11.15
CA VAL A 26 7.52 -5.92 -11.87
C VAL A 26 7.55 -5.56 -13.34
N ASP A 27 8.16 -6.44 -14.14
CA ASP A 27 8.14 -6.39 -15.60
C ASP A 27 7.83 -7.80 -16.13
N LYS A 28 8.72 -8.42 -16.92
CA LYS A 28 8.63 -9.85 -17.27
C LYS A 28 8.88 -10.78 -16.08
N GLU A 29 9.64 -10.31 -15.11
CA GLU A 29 9.99 -11.02 -13.89
C GLU A 29 9.75 -10.11 -12.68
N VAL A 30 9.63 -10.72 -11.50
CA VAL A 30 9.46 -10.02 -10.22
C VAL A 30 10.78 -10.02 -9.47
N LYS A 31 11.26 -8.82 -9.12
CA LYS A 31 12.49 -8.65 -8.34
C LYS A 31 12.23 -7.78 -7.12
N LEU A 32 12.59 -8.28 -5.93
CA LEU A 32 12.64 -7.44 -4.73
C LEU A 32 13.81 -6.47 -4.86
N LEU A 33 13.51 -5.17 -4.90
CA LEU A 33 14.51 -4.11 -4.96
C LEU A 33 14.95 -3.64 -3.59
N GLU A 34 13.99 -3.51 -2.67
CA GLU A 34 14.23 -2.95 -1.35
C GLU A 34 13.24 -3.50 -0.31
N GLU A 35 13.70 -3.68 0.93
CA GLU A 35 12.87 -3.92 2.11
C GLU A 35 13.33 -3.01 3.24
N TYR A 36 12.41 -2.36 3.93
CA TYR A 36 12.71 -1.49 5.08
C TYR A 36 11.58 -1.49 6.11
N ASP A 37 11.87 -1.07 7.35
CA ASP A 37 10.87 -0.90 8.41
C ASP A 37 9.81 0.13 8.05
N ASN A 38 8.55 -0.19 8.27
CA ASN A 38 7.48 0.72 7.90
C ASN A 38 7.50 1.99 8.79
N PRO A 39 7.74 3.19 8.22
CA PRO A 39 7.77 4.43 8.99
C PRO A 39 6.41 4.80 9.59
N ALA A 40 5.32 4.16 9.15
CA ALA A 40 4.01 4.25 9.80
C ALA A 40 4.03 3.81 11.27
N LEU A 41 4.91 2.88 11.65
CA LEU A 41 4.97 2.32 13.01
C LEU A 41 5.45 3.32 14.05
N THR A 42 6.15 4.37 13.63
CA THR A 42 6.66 5.43 14.53
C THR A 42 5.87 6.74 14.40
N ALA A 43 4.90 6.80 13.49
CA ALA A 43 4.07 7.98 13.27
C ALA A 43 2.93 8.07 14.29
N MET A 44 2.74 9.26 14.88
CA MET A 44 1.68 9.50 15.88
C MET A 44 0.29 9.67 15.27
N ALA A 45 0.21 10.09 14.01
CA ALA A 45 -1.04 10.31 13.27
C ALA A 45 -0.83 10.09 11.78
N ALA A 46 -1.92 9.87 11.04
CA ALA A 46 -1.89 9.64 9.59
C ALA A 46 -0.86 8.57 9.15
N ARG A 47 -0.72 7.50 9.95
CA ARG A 47 0.31 6.45 9.80
C ARG A 47 0.46 5.95 8.36
N GLY A 48 -0.66 5.63 7.70
CA GLY A 48 -0.65 5.19 6.30
C GLY A 48 0.01 6.18 5.35
N ILE A 49 -0.16 7.50 5.53
CA ILE A 49 0.47 8.52 4.69
C ILE A 49 1.99 8.48 4.78
N TYR A 50 2.55 8.23 5.96
CA TYR A 50 4.01 8.12 6.13
C TYR A 50 4.58 6.95 5.34
N MET A 51 3.92 5.80 5.37
CA MET A 51 4.27 4.65 4.55
C MET A 51 4.21 5.00 3.06
N LEU A 52 3.06 5.51 2.61
CA LEU A 52 2.81 5.83 1.20
C LEU A 52 3.83 6.84 0.66
N ARG A 53 4.12 7.90 1.43
CA ARG A 53 5.13 8.90 1.09
C ARG A 53 6.51 8.30 0.96
N SER A 54 6.93 7.46 1.92
CA SER A 54 8.27 6.85 1.91
C SER A 54 8.53 6.02 0.65
N ALA A 55 7.50 5.37 0.12
CA ALA A 55 7.57 4.60 -1.11
C ALA A 55 7.53 5.48 -2.36
N LEU A 56 6.68 6.52 -2.38
CA LEU A 56 6.65 7.51 -3.47
C LEU A 56 8.01 8.20 -3.65
N ASP A 57 8.66 8.59 -2.56
CA ASP A 57 9.98 9.24 -2.57
C ASP A 57 11.07 8.33 -3.20
N LYS A 58 10.80 7.01 -3.29
CA LYS A 58 11.66 6.00 -3.94
C LYS A 58 11.26 5.69 -5.39
N GLY A 59 10.30 6.44 -5.94
CA GLY A 59 9.82 6.32 -7.32
C GLY A 59 8.85 5.16 -7.55
N VAL A 60 8.14 4.72 -6.51
CA VAL A 60 7.07 3.73 -6.64
C VAL A 60 5.89 4.32 -7.40
N THR A 61 5.35 3.56 -8.34
CA THR A 61 4.25 3.97 -9.24
C THR A 61 2.93 3.23 -8.95
N ALA A 62 2.97 2.21 -8.10
CA ALA A 62 1.80 1.43 -7.71
C ALA A 62 1.94 0.88 -6.28
N PHE A 63 0.82 0.73 -5.60
CA PHE A 63 0.72 0.16 -4.26
C PHE A 63 -0.19 -1.05 -4.29
N ILE A 64 0.19 -2.13 -3.62
CA ILE A 64 -0.72 -3.23 -3.32
C ILE A 64 -0.91 -3.29 -1.81
N VAL A 65 -2.15 -3.13 -1.35
CA VAL A 65 -2.48 -3.01 0.07
C VAL A 65 -3.71 -3.86 0.40
N ALA A 66 -3.80 -4.34 1.64
CA ALA A 66 -4.99 -5.05 2.13
C ALA A 66 -6.17 -4.08 2.32
N GLU A 67 -5.87 -2.86 2.75
CA GLU A 67 -6.83 -1.79 2.97
C GLU A 67 -6.25 -0.41 2.66
N ILE A 68 -7.12 0.55 2.41
CA ILE A 68 -6.73 1.96 2.30
C ILE A 68 -7.86 2.89 2.73
N GLY A 69 -7.54 3.80 3.65
CA GLY A 69 -8.48 4.82 4.11
C GLY A 69 -8.57 6.03 3.15
N PRO A 70 -9.58 6.91 3.34
CA PRO A 70 -9.82 8.08 2.50
C PRO A 70 -8.61 9.03 2.38
N PRO A 71 -7.85 9.31 3.47
CA PRO A 71 -6.63 10.10 3.36
C PRO A 71 -5.58 9.48 2.42
N GLY A 72 -5.43 8.14 2.45
CA GLY A 72 -4.47 7.43 1.62
C GLY A 72 -4.82 7.49 0.14
N VAL A 73 -6.10 7.27 -0.18
CA VAL A 73 -6.61 7.40 -1.55
C VAL A 73 -6.37 8.80 -2.10
N ARG A 74 -6.81 9.84 -1.36
CA ARG A 74 -6.62 11.24 -1.75
C ARG A 74 -5.15 11.61 -1.89
N PHE A 75 -4.28 11.04 -1.05
CA PHE A 75 -2.85 11.29 -1.13
C PHE A 75 -2.19 10.73 -2.39
N LEU A 76 -2.65 9.57 -2.87
CA LEU A 76 -2.11 8.88 -4.05
C LEU A 76 -2.77 9.29 -5.37
N GLU A 77 -3.89 10.01 -5.32
CA GLU A 77 -4.60 10.51 -6.48
C GLU A 77 -3.65 11.24 -7.46
N GLY A 78 -3.62 10.77 -8.71
CA GLY A 78 -2.75 11.31 -9.76
C GLY A 78 -1.25 10.98 -9.62
N LYS A 79 -0.82 10.27 -8.56
CA LYS A 79 0.60 9.95 -8.30
C LYS A 79 0.94 8.49 -8.49
N ALA A 80 0.06 7.58 -8.10
CA ALA A 80 0.29 6.14 -8.18
C ALA A 80 -1.01 5.36 -8.25
N LYS A 81 -0.93 4.14 -8.77
CA LYS A 81 -2.04 3.18 -8.79
C LYS A 81 -2.21 2.50 -7.43
N ILE A 82 -3.44 2.12 -7.10
CA ILE A 82 -3.74 1.38 -5.88
C ILE A 82 -4.42 0.07 -6.26
N TYR A 83 -3.89 -1.04 -5.79
CA TYR A 83 -4.46 -2.37 -5.95
C TYR A 83 -4.85 -2.92 -4.59
N LEU A 84 -6.07 -3.43 -4.48
CA LEU A 84 -6.54 -4.11 -3.27
C LEU A 84 -6.32 -5.61 -3.40
N ALA A 85 -5.58 -6.17 -2.45
CA ALA A 85 -5.34 -7.60 -2.39
C ALA A 85 -4.97 -8.05 -0.98
N GLU A 86 -5.46 -9.22 -0.60
CA GLU A 86 -5.07 -9.91 0.63
C GLU A 86 -4.37 -11.22 0.29
N GLY A 87 -3.54 -11.71 1.21
CA GLY A 87 -2.86 -13.00 1.11
C GLY A 87 -1.34 -12.89 1.01
N LYS A 88 -0.70 -14.01 0.65
CA LYS A 88 0.76 -14.10 0.52
C LYS A 88 1.25 -13.21 -0.63
N VAL A 89 2.32 -12.45 -0.38
CA VAL A 89 2.90 -11.50 -1.33
C VAL A 89 3.20 -12.14 -2.69
N GLU A 90 3.78 -13.34 -2.73
CA GLU A 90 4.09 -14.06 -3.97
C GLU A 90 2.83 -14.35 -4.82
N GLY A 91 1.75 -14.78 -4.17
CA GLY A 91 0.49 -15.06 -4.85
C GLY A 91 -0.17 -13.78 -5.38
N VAL A 92 -0.05 -12.69 -4.63
CA VAL A 92 -0.58 -11.38 -5.02
C VAL A 92 0.21 -10.78 -6.19
N LEU A 93 1.54 -10.88 -6.18
CA LEU A 93 2.39 -10.43 -7.29
C LEU A 93 2.11 -11.23 -8.57
N ASN A 94 1.85 -12.54 -8.46
CA ASN A 94 1.45 -13.35 -9.61
C ASN A 94 0.11 -12.86 -10.21
N LYS A 95 -0.87 -12.55 -9.36
CA LYS A 95 -2.15 -11.94 -9.82
C LYS A 95 -1.94 -10.58 -10.48
N LEU A 96 -1.00 -9.77 -9.99
CA LEU A 96 -0.67 -8.48 -10.62
C LEU A 96 -0.16 -8.67 -12.05
N ILE A 97 0.80 -9.58 -12.25
CA ILE A 97 1.39 -9.87 -13.57
C ILE A 97 0.32 -10.36 -14.55
N LYS A 98 -0.64 -11.15 -14.07
CA LYS A 98 -1.76 -11.66 -14.87
C LYS A 98 -2.85 -10.62 -15.12
N GLY A 99 -2.77 -9.43 -14.52
CA GLY A 99 -3.79 -8.39 -14.63
C GLY A 99 -5.09 -8.72 -13.85
N GLU A 100 -5.01 -9.60 -12.85
CA GLU A 100 -6.16 -10.08 -12.08
C GLU A 100 -6.44 -9.23 -10.82
N LEU A 101 -5.57 -8.29 -10.48
CA LEU A 101 -5.79 -7.39 -9.33
C LEU A 101 -6.72 -6.24 -9.68
N LYS A 102 -7.65 -5.97 -8.77
CA LYS A 102 -8.58 -4.84 -8.87
C LYS A 102 -7.85 -3.53 -8.51
N GLU A 103 -7.70 -2.65 -9.50
CA GLU A 103 -7.32 -1.26 -9.26
C GLU A 103 -8.49 -0.54 -8.57
N THR A 104 -8.19 0.35 -7.60
CA THR A 104 -9.19 1.15 -6.89
C THR A 104 -8.81 2.62 -6.87
N HIS A 105 -9.83 3.48 -6.88
CA HIS A 105 -9.74 4.91 -6.56
C HIS A 105 -10.64 5.27 -5.37
N GLU A 106 -11.15 4.27 -4.66
CA GLU A 106 -12.10 4.40 -3.55
C GLU A 106 -11.51 3.79 -2.28
N PRO A 107 -11.78 4.38 -1.10
CA PRO A 107 -11.31 3.86 0.17
C PRO A 107 -12.07 2.58 0.56
N THR A 108 -11.39 1.66 1.26
CA THR A 108 -11.99 0.41 1.75
C THR A 108 -12.76 0.59 3.06
N HIS A 109 -12.46 1.64 3.81
CA HIS A 109 -13.07 1.95 5.10
C HIS A 109 -13.45 3.45 5.13
N GLY A 110 -14.56 3.78 5.79
CA GLY A 110 -15.13 5.14 5.78
C GLY A 110 -14.40 6.13 6.69
N GLU A 111 -14.59 7.43 6.42
CA GLU A 111 -14.23 8.49 7.37
C GLU A 111 -15.10 8.32 8.62
N HIS A 112 -14.48 8.04 9.76
CA HIS A 112 -15.19 8.10 11.04
C HIS A 112 -15.46 9.59 11.31
N HIS A 113 -16.57 10.11 10.79
CA HIS A 113 -17.09 11.40 11.22
C HIS A 113 -17.46 11.26 12.68
N SER A 114 -16.59 11.73 13.57
CA SER A 114 -16.94 11.98 14.95
C SER A 114 -18.04 13.04 14.94
N HIS A 115 -19.30 12.60 15.03
CA HIS A 115 -20.39 13.50 15.38
C HIS A 115 -20.07 14.04 16.78
N GLY A 116 -19.54 15.27 16.81
CA GLY A 116 -19.53 16.07 18.02
C GLY A 116 -20.98 16.22 18.49
N HIS A 117 -21.31 15.54 19.58
CA HIS A 117 -22.46 15.91 20.38
C HIS A 117 -22.00 16.98 21.38
N HIS A 118 -22.69 18.11 21.31
CA HIS A 118 -22.77 19.19 22.29
C HIS A 118 -22.78 18.70 23.74
#